data_AF-A0A7S3NUZ6-F1
#
_entry.id   AF-A0A7S3NUZ6-F1
#
_cell.length_a   1.000
_cell.length_b   1.000
_cell.length_c   1.000
_cell.angle_alpha   90.00
_cell.angle_beta   90.00
_cell.angle_gamma   90.00
#
_symmetry.space_group_name_H-M   'P 1'
#
loop_
_entity.id
_entity.type
_entity.pdbx_description
1 polymer ?
#
loop_
_entity_poly.entity_id
_entity_poly.type
_entity_poly.pdbx_seq_one_letter_code
_entity_poly.pdbx_strand_id
1 'polypeptide(L)'
;LVSGDFTGHDIAAKRGKADENYIMLKSVISSCFAQYIDPSFSKTIIIPTIGNNDAKFHYEFPQTGEEADEYYGFLYDLWWNEIGANPEYSKKDEVKETFMKGGFYRYDHSDKISFLALNSLYWSEKNEKFSSSISHSQLDWLEEQLRDAEDSRQFIINMHIFPGMYNPGARQRFWLDEFTNRFDDIMLQYGHKVILFNGAHVHIADVRASWVEDYGSVQDLLKDERSTKRAYFANFVSPAISPVYLNNPGFSMFDIEEDEMKVHNITAHFLELDRTFQSKGHEVVFHSIDFAEEFGIDEWSPQTILDFMDRAQNDDELFKRFLILKLGFRLDQEEEALTVYENLNMIDFSNNNRIYWCFFQYMRAEDYDACVKG
;
A
#
# COMPACT_ATOMS: atom_id res chain seq x y z
N LEU A 1 -5.92 9.84 -0.88
CA LEU A 1 -4.56 9.41 -0.47
C LEU A 1 -3.68 9.38 -1.70
N VAL A 2 -2.40 9.71 -1.61
CA VAL A 2 -1.46 9.61 -2.75
C VAL A 2 -0.24 8.83 -2.31
N SER A 3 0.00 7.66 -2.88
CA SER A 3 0.95 6.70 -2.29
C SER A 3 2.37 6.76 -2.88
N GLY A 4 2.81 7.90 -3.40
CA GLY A 4 4.19 8.10 -3.92
C GLY A 4 4.43 7.53 -5.32
N ASP A 5 5.72 7.48 -5.71
CA ASP A 5 6.22 7.10 -7.05
C ASP A 5 5.71 8.04 -8.14
N PHE A 6 5.96 9.34 -7.93
CA PHE A 6 5.61 10.39 -8.88
C PHE A 6 6.51 10.40 -10.11
N THR A 7 7.71 9.84 -10.00
CA THR A 7 8.69 9.84 -11.09
C THR A 7 8.77 8.48 -11.78
N GLY A 8 9.04 8.53 -13.09
CA GLY A 8 9.21 7.33 -13.90
C GLY A 8 10.45 6.52 -13.53
N HIS A 9 10.42 5.23 -13.86
CA HIS A 9 11.59 4.35 -13.74
C HIS A 9 12.81 4.94 -14.46
N ASP A 10 14.00 4.65 -13.92
CA ASP A 10 15.30 5.11 -14.43
C ASP A 10 15.58 6.62 -14.37
N ILE A 11 14.68 7.43 -13.78
CA ILE A 11 14.91 8.87 -13.54
C ILE A 11 15.89 9.10 -12.39
N ALA A 12 15.88 8.25 -11.36
CA ALA A 12 16.76 8.41 -10.20
C ALA A 12 18.24 8.62 -10.61
N ALA A 13 18.96 9.42 -9.84
CA ALA A 13 20.38 9.66 -10.09
C ALA A 13 21.18 8.36 -9.97
N LYS A 14 22.33 8.32 -10.62
CA LYS A 14 23.31 7.23 -10.45
C LYS A 14 24.48 7.76 -9.63
N ARG A 15 24.96 6.97 -8.66
CA ARG A 15 26.10 7.34 -7.81
C ARG A 15 27.31 7.74 -8.65
N GLY A 16 27.97 8.82 -8.27
CA GLY A 16 29.14 9.36 -8.98
C GLY A 16 28.84 10.07 -10.30
N LYS A 17 27.57 10.34 -10.63
CA LYS A 17 27.17 11.19 -11.76
C LYS A 17 26.68 12.56 -11.29
N ALA A 18 26.57 13.50 -12.23
CA ALA A 18 26.03 14.83 -11.96
C ALA A 18 24.56 14.77 -11.49
N ASP A 19 24.17 15.72 -10.64
CA ASP A 19 22.87 15.79 -9.96
C ASP A 19 21.69 16.25 -10.85
N GLU A 20 21.86 16.28 -12.18
CA GLU A 20 20.82 16.70 -13.13
C GLU A 20 19.52 15.88 -12.98
N ASN A 21 19.66 14.56 -12.78
CA ASN A 21 18.53 13.66 -12.55
C ASN A 21 17.78 13.98 -11.25
N TYR A 22 18.48 14.43 -10.20
CA TYR A 22 17.84 14.81 -8.93
C TYR A 22 17.05 16.12 -9.07
N ILE A 23 17.59 17.08 -9.83
CA ILE A 23 16.88 18.31 -10.17
C ILE A 23 15.63 17.98 -11.01
N MET A 24 15.76 17.11 -12.00
CA MET A 24 14.64 16.65 -12.83
C MET A 24 13.58 15.94 -11.99
N LEU A 25 13.98 15.06 -11.08
CA LEU A 25 13.08 14.36 -10.16
C LEU A 25 12.24 15.36 -9.36
N LYS A 26 12.87 16.34 -8.70
CA LYS A 26 12.14 17.37 -7.93
C LYS A 26 11.20 18.18 -8.81
N SER A 27 11.64 18.54 -10.02
CA SER A 27 10.81 19.26 -11.00
C SER A 27 9.58 18.45 -11.43
N VAL A 28 9.71 17.14 -11.64
CA VAL A 28 8.59 16.25 -11.98
C VAL A 28 7.60 16.17 -10.82
N ILE A 29 8.09 15.98 -9.58
CA ILE A 29 7.22 15.96 -8.39
C ILE A 29 6.46 17.28 -8.26
N SER A 30 7.16 18.42 -8.29
CA SER A 30 6.51 19.75 -8.22
C SER A 30 5.50 19.96 -9.35
N SER A 31 5.83 19.53 -10.57
CA SER A 31 4.91 19.67 -11.71
C SER A 31 3.67 18.79 -11.56
N CYS A 32 3.81 17.57 -11.04
CA CYS A 32 2.68 16.69 -10.76
C CYS A 32 1.66 17.38 -9.82
N PHE A 33 2.17 17.97 -8.74
CA PHE A 33 1.33 18.69 -7.77
C PHE A 33 0.75 19.98 -8.34
N ALA A 34 1.58 20.87 -8.87
CA ALA A 34 1.17 22.20 -9.31
C ALA A 34 0.28 22.19 -10.55
N GLN A 35 0.43 21.22 -11.46
CA GLN A 35 -0.30 21.21 -12.73
C GLN A 35 -1.54 20.31 -12.72
N TYR A 36 -1.54 19.23 -11.92
CA TYR A 36 -2.60 18.23 -11.98
C TYR A 36 -3.31 18.05 -10.66
N ILE A 37 -2.59 17.78 -9.57
CA ILE A 37 -3.20 17.40 -8.30
C ILE A 37 -3.88 18.62 -7.64
N ASP A 38 -3.14 19.69 -7.36
CA ASP A 38 -3.68 20.85 -6.64
C ASP A 38 -4.80 21.57 -7.42
N PRO A 39 -4.68 21.84 -8.74
CA PRO A 39 -5.78 22.45 -9.49
C PRO A 39 -7.07 21.61 -9.50
N SER A 40 -6.95 20.27 -9.47
CA SER A 40 -8.09 19.36 -9.47
C SER A 40 -8.73 19.20 -8.08
N PHE A 41 -7.95 19.39 -7.01
CA PHE A 41 -8.32 19.09 -5.63
C PHE A 41 -8.03 20.22 -4.64
N SER A 42 -8.03 21.48 -5.09
CA SER A 42 -7.60 22.67 -4.33
C SER A 42 -8.30 22.91 -2.97
N LYS A 43 -9.44 22.26 -2.72
CA LYS A 43 -10.20 22.35 -1.46
C LYS A 43 -10.19 21.05 -0.66
N THR A 44 -9.41 20.07 -1.08
CA THR A 44 -9.34 18.74 -0.49
C THR A 44 -7.96 18.55 0.13
N ILE A 45 -7.91 18.06 1.37
CA ILE A 45 -6.64 17.70 2.00
C ILE A 45 -6.00 16.55 1.24
N ILE A 46 -4.71 16.72 0.93
CA ILE A 46 -3.93 15.74 0.18
C ILE A 46 -2.90 15.13 1.13
N ILE A 47 -2.94 13.80 1.25
CA ILE A 47 -2.10 13.04 2.17
C ILE A 47 -1.14 12.18 1.34
N PRO A 48 -0.01 12.73 0.89
CA PRO A 48 1.00 12.01 0.13
C PRO A 48 1.93 11.18 1.02
N THR A 49 2.39 10.04 0.50
CA THR A 49 3.60 9.35 0.96
C THR A 49 4.68 9.42 -0.12
N ILE A 50 5.88 8.97 0.24
CA ILE A 50 7.04 8.95 -0.64
C ILE A 50 7.21 7.52 -1.21
N GLY A 51 7.41 7.38 -2.51
CA GLY A 51 7.71 6.11 -3.17
C GLY A 51 9.18 5.92 -3.49
N ASN A 52 9.63 4.69 -3.77
CA ASN A 52 11.06 4.38 -3.99
C ASN A 52 11.70 5.12 -5.16
N ASN A 53 10.90 5.56 -6.14
CA ASN A 53 11.36 6.37 -7.26
C ASN A 53 11.48 7.86 -6.93
N ASP A 54 10.96 8.31 -5.79
CA ASP A 54 10.98 9.73 -5.41
C ASP A 54 12.27 10.14 -4.68
N ALA A 55 13.18 9.20 -4.40
CA ALA A 55 14.49 9.49 -3.82
C ALA A 55 15.54 9.89 -4.87
N LYS A 56 16.56 10.64 -4.43
CA LYS A 56 17.75 10.98 -5.23
C LYS A 56 18.37 9.73 -5.87
N PHE A 57 18.59 8.69 -5.09
CA PHE A 57 18.98 7.37 -5.58
C PHE A 57 17.86 6.39 -5.26
N HIS A 58 17.54 5.51 -6.21
CA HIS A 58 16.41 4.59 -6.10
C HIS A 58 16.45 3.79 -4.78
N TYR A 59 15.36 3.82 -4.00
CA TYR A 59 15.23 3.28 -2.62
C TYR A 59 16.07 3.94 -1.52
N GLU A 60 17.01 4.84 -1.81
CA GLU A 60 17.92 5.40 -0.81
C GLU A 60 17.44 6.77 -0.31
N PHE A 61 16.71 6.78 0.80
CA PHE A 61 16.21 8.01 1.40
C PHE A 61 17.25 8.67 2.30
N PRO A 62 17.31 10.00 2.32
CA PRO A 62 18.18 10.71 3.24
C PRO A 62 17.68 10.52 4.68
N GLN A 63 18.63 10.47 5.61
CA GLN A 63 18.36 10.08 7.00
C GLN A 63 18.75 11.15 8.00
N THR A 64 19.87 11.83 7.77
CA THR A 64 20.37 12.87 8.67
C THR A 64 21.14 13.94 7.90
N GLY A 65 21.30 15.11 8.52
CA GLY A 65 22.13 16.19 8.00
C GLY A 65 21.50 16.93 6.82
N GLU A 66 22.35 17.68 6.11
CA GLU A 66 21.93 18.64 5.09
C GLU A 66 21.12 18.01 3.94
N GLU A 67 21.44 16.77 3.53
CA GLU A 67 20.69 16.05 2.49
C GLU A 67 19.25 15.76 2.95
N ALA A 68 19.05 15.40 4.22
CA ALA A 68 17.72 15.15 4.78
C ALA A 68 16.94 16.45 4.97
N ASP A 69 17.58 17.48 5.52
CA ASP A 69 16.96 18.79 5.72
C ASP A 69 16.50 19.41 4.39
N GLU A 70 17.31 19.27 3.33
CA GLU A 70 16.98 19.76 1.99
C GLU A 70 15.82 18.99 1.36
N TYR A 71 15.89 17.66 1.34
CA TYR A 71 14.90 16.83 0.67
C TYR A 71 13.54 16.87 1.38
N TYR A 72 13.51 16.70 2.70
CA TYR A 72 12.27 16.79 3.47
C TYR A 72 11.76 18.23 3.54
N GLY A 73 12.65 19.23 3.58
CA GLY A 73 12.25 20.64 3.47
C GLY A 73 11.52 20.92 2.16
N PHE A 74 12.09 20.48 1.04
CA PHE A 74 11.48 20.59 -0.28
C PHE A 74 10.09 19.95 -0.35
N LEU A 75 9.95 18.69 0.08
CA LEU A 75 8.66 18.01 0.03
C LEU A 75 7.66 18.62 1.01
N TYR A 76 8.10 19.04 2.19
CA TYR A 76 7.22 19.71 3.16
C TYR A 76 6.68 21.03 2.61
N ASP A 77 7.54 21.85 2.01
CA ASP A 77 7.12 23.12 1.40
C ASP A 77 6.09 22.86 0.30
N LEU A 78 6.38 21.95 -0.62
CA LEU A 78 5.44 21.57 -1.66
C LEU A 78 4.11 21.06 -1.08
N TRP A 79 4.16 20.09 -0.16
CA TRP A 79 2.96 19.38 0.28
C TRP A 79 2.12 20.12 1.31
N TRP A 80 2.74 20.96 2.14
CA TRP A 80 2.08 21.58 3.30
C TRP A 80 2.07 23.10 3.25
N ASN A 81 2.89 23.74 2.41
CA ASN A 81 2.88 25.19 2.24
C ASN A 81 2.28 25.63 0.90
N GLU A 82 2.40 24.82 -0.16
CA GLU A 82 1.99 25.23 -1.52
C GLU A 82 0.66 24.64 -1.99
N ILE A 83 0.25 23.45 -1.56
CA ILE A 83 -1.01 22.79 -1.99
C ILE A 83 -2.21 23.37 -1.26
N GLY A 84 -3.26 23.79 -1.97
CA GLY A 84 -4.38 24.61 -1.51
C GLY A 84 -4.92 24.35 -0.10
N ALA A 85 -5.42 23.14 0.19
CA ALA A 85 -6.11 22.88 1.47
C ALA A 85 -5.15 22.59 2.65
N ASN A 86 -3.94 22.10 2.39
CA ASN A 86 -3.02 21.62 3.43
C ASN A 86 -2.48 22.74 4.36
N PRO A 87 -2.16 23.96 3.89
CA PRO A 87 -1.73 25.08 4.73
C PRO A 87 -2.71 25.47 5.82
N GLU A 88 -4.00 25.22 5.63
CA GLU A 88 -5.07 25.57 6.57
C GLU A 88 -5.22 24.56 7.71
N TYR A 89 -4.46 23.45 7.69
CA TYR A 89 -4.50 22.45 8.74
C TYR A 89 -3.91 23.00 10.06
N SER A 90 -4.69 22.92 11.14
CA SER A 90 -4.35 23.56 12.41
C SER A 90 -3.15 22.95 13.13
N LYS A 91 -2.83 21.67 12.89
CA LYS A 91 -1.69 20.97 13.52
C LYS A 91 -0.50 20.79 12.57
N LYS A 92 -0.35 21.67 11.58
CA LYS A 92 0.70 21.58 10.57
C LYS A 92 2.12 21.60 11.15
N ASP A 93 2.33 22.25 12.29
CA ASP A 93 3.64 22.25 12.97
C ASP A 93 4.00 20.87 13.55
N GLU A 94 3.02 20.10 14.04
CA GLU A 94 3.23 18.71 14.51
C GLU A 94 3.57 17.78 13.33
N VAL A 95 2.91 17.99 12.18
CA VAL A 95 3.27 17.33 10.92
C VAL A 95 4.72 17.65 10.56
N LYS A 96 5.11 18.94 10.59
CA LYS A 96 6.48 19.35 10.25
C LYS A 96 7.52 18.63 11.09
N GLU A 97 7.28 18.50 12.40
CA GLU A 97 8.25 17.88 13.30
C GLU A 97 8.56 16.43 12.91
N THR A 98 7.53 15.63 12.63
CA THR A 98 7.70 14.23 12.23
C THR A 98 8.17 14.11 10.79
N PHE A 99 7.64 14.95 9.90
CA PHE A 99 8.00 14.98 8.49
C PHE A 99 9.48 15.30 8.28
N MET A 100 10.02 16.30 8.98
CA MET A 100 11.43 16.66 8.85
C MET A 100 12.38 15.61 9.45
N LYS A 101 11.90 14.73 10.34
CA LYS A 101 12.70 13.63 10.90
C LYS A 101 12.86 12.47 9.92
N GLY A 102 11.85 12.17 9.09
CA GLY A 102 11.92 11.01 8.20
C GLY A 102 10.80 10.88 7.16
N GLY A 103 10.07 11.94 6.85
CA GLY A 103 9.03 11.94 5.81
C GLY A 103 7.76 11.16 6.18
N PHE A 104 7.57 10.82 7.45
CA PHE A 104 6.32 10.25 7.99
C PHE A 104 5.60 11.27 8.86
N TYR A 105 4.28 11.18 8.95
CA TYR A 105 3.48 12.15 9.70
C TYR A 105 2.06 11.64 9.97
N ARG A 106 1.34 12.37 10.84
CA ARG A 106 -0.07 12.16 11.15
C ARG A 106 -0.91 13.36 10.75
N TYR A 107 -2.06 13.09 10.15
CA TYR A 107 -3.11 14.08 9.90
C TYR A 107 -4.39 13.67 10.63
N ASP A 108 -4.93 14.55 11.46
CA ASP A 108 -6.21 14.34 12.13
C ASP A 108 -7.32 14.93 11.27
N HIS A 109 -8.13 14.04 10.67
CA HIS A 109 -9.33 14.42 9.93
C HIS A 109 -10.45 14.84 10.88
N SER A 110 -10.61 14.11 11.97
CA SER A 110 -11.57 14.41 13.04
C SER A 110 -11.06 13.98 14.41
N ASP A 111 -11.90 14.17 15.42
CA ASP A 111 -11.64 13.67 16.78
C ASP A 111 -11.66 12.13 16.85
N LYS A 112 -12.17 11.46 15.82
CA LYS A 112 -12.26 10.00 15.73
C LYS A 112 -11.33 9.39 14.69
N ILE A 113 -11.02 10.08 13.60
CA ILE A 113 -10.23 9.53 12.49
C ILE A 113 -8.89 10.25 12.35
N SER A 114 -7.82 9.46 12.30
CA SER A 114 -6.48 9.91 11.93
C SER A 114 -5.96 9.16 10.72
N PHE A 115 -5.20 9.86 9.90
CA PHE A 115 -4.42 9.30 8.82
C PHE A 115 -2.95 9.27 9.23
N LEU A 116 -2.29 8.13 9.05
CA LEU A 116 -0.84 7.99 9.23
C LEU A 116 -0.21 7.76 7.86
N ALA A 117 0.68 8.67 7.46
CA ALA A 117 1.48 8.52 6.25
C ALA A 117 2.87 8.01 6.66
N LEU A 118 3.20 6.78 6.25
CA LEU A 118 4.45 6.12 6.60
C LEU A 118 5.47 6.27 5.48
N ASN A 119 6.72 6.55 5.83
CA ASN A 119 7.86 6.33 4.96
C ASN A 119 8.34 4.88 5.07
N SER A 120 7.63 3.97 4.38
CA SER A 120 7.91 2.51 4.42
C SER A 120 9.26 2.11 3.80
N LEU A 121 9.97 3.05 3.18
CA LEU A 121 11.18 2.77 2.41
C LEU A 121 12.39 2.54 3.33
N TYR A 122 12.32 3.01 4.56
CA TYR A 122 13.31 2.70 5.61
C TYR A 122 13.37 1.22 6.00
N TRP A 123 12.33 0.46 5.65
CA TRP A 123 12.24 -0.96 5.95
C TRP A 123 12.54 -1.83 4.72
N SER A 124 12.62 -1.23 3.53
CA SER A 124 12.82 -1.94 2.27
C SER A 124 14.14 -2.71 2.24
N GLU A 125 14.11 -3.95 1.76
CA GLU A 125 15.32 -4.74 1.51
C GLU A 125 16.25 -4.12 0.47
N LYS A 126 15.71 -3.26 -0.40
CA LYS A 126 16.46 -2.61 -1.47
C LYS A 126 17.10 -1.29 -1.04
N ASN A 127 16.88 -0.84 0.20
CA ASN A 127 17.48 0.38 0.71
C ASN A 127 18.93 0.14 1.14
N GLU A 128 19.88 0.50 0.26
CA GLU A 128 21.31 0.32 0.50
C GLU A 128 21.89 1.27 1.57
N LYS A 129 21.25 2.43 1.81
CA LYS A 129 21.65 3.40 2.84
C LYS A 129 20.97 3.12 4.18
N PHE A 130 20.71 1.87 4.52
CA PHE A 130 19.99 1.52 5.73
C PHE A 130 20.55 2.19 7.02
N SER A 131 19.67 2.75 7.84
CA SER A 131 19.97 3.18 9.22
C SER A 131 18.92 2.63 10.14
N SER A 132 19.37 1.81 11.09
CA SER A 132 18.51 1.25 12.11
C SER A 132 17.80 2.32 12.94
N SER A 133 18.46 3.46 13.22
CA SER A 133 17.90 4.46 14.14
C SER A 133 16.56 5.02 13.65
N ILE A 134 16.48 5.54 12.42
CA ILE A 134 15.24 6.14 11.92
C ILE A 134 14.18 5.07 11.62
N SER A 135 14.61 3.90 11.13
CA SER A 135 13.73 2.75 10.86
C SER A 135 13.02 2.27 12.14
N HIS A 136 13.74 2.17 13.27
CA HIS A 136 13.14 1.85 14.57
C HIS A 136 12.29 3.00 15.10
N SER A 137 12.80 4.24 15.06
CA SER A 137 12.06 5.41 15.58
C SER A 137 10.71 5.62 14.90
N GLN A 138 10.57 5.30 13.61
CA GLN A 138 9.27 5.37 12.94
C GLN A 138 8.31 4.26 13.39
N LEU A 139 8.80 3.04 13.66
CA LEU A 139 7.95 1.96 14.21
C LEU A 139 7.57 2.23 15.67
N ASP A 140 8.50 2.78 16.46
CA ASP A 140 8.20 3.22 17.82
C ASP A 140 7.12 4.30 17.79
N TRP A 141 7.27 5.30 16.91
CA TRP A 141 6.26 6.34 16.71
C TRP A 141 4.91 5.75 16.27
N LEU A 142 4.87 4.79 15.35
CA LEU A 142 3.65 4.11 14.93
C LEU A 142 2.98 3.38 16.11
N GLU A 143 3.77 2.62 16.87
CA GLU A 143 3.27 1.93 18.06
C GLU A 143 2.71 2.92 19.09
N GLU A 144 3.39 4.04 19.33
CA GLU A 144 2.92 5.12 20.21
C GLU A 144 1.59 5.71 19.72
N GLN A 145 1.44 5.98 18.41
CA GLN A 145 0.19 6.51 17.86
C GLN A 145 -0.99 5.57 18.15
N LEU A 146 -0.79 4.27 18.00
CA LEU A 146 -1.84 3.27 18.18
C LEU A 146 -2.11 2.97 19.66
N ARG A 147 -1.05 2.85 20.47
CA ARG A 147 -1.13 2.54 21.90
C ARG A 147 -1.77 3.68 22.70
N ASP A 148 -1.39 4.92 22.42
CA ASP A 148 -1.80 6.09 23.22
C ASP A 148 -3.15 6.66 22.74
N ALA A 149 -3.69 6.15 21.64
CA ALA A 149 -5.01 6.52 21.15
C ALA A 149 -6.14 5.94 22.00
N GLU A 150 -7.15 6.77 22.29
CA GLU A 150 -8.41 6.32 22.86
C GLU A 150 -9.05 5.23 21.99
N ASP A 151 -9.84 4.34 22.60
CA ASP A 151 -10.49 3.23 21.87
C ASP A 151 -11.51 3.70 20.82
N SER A 152 -12.01 4.92 20.97
CA SER A 152 -12.89 5.59 20.00
C SER A 152 -12.15 6.10 18.76
N ARG A 153 -10.81 6.22 18.80
CA ARG A 153 -10.02 6.72 17.69
C ARG A 153 -9.55 5.57 16.80
N GLN A 154 -9.78 5.73 15.51
CA GLN A 154 -9.36 4.80 14.47
C GLN A 154 -8.41 5.45 13.48
N PHE A 155 -7.65 4.62 12.80
CA PHE A 155 -6.58 5.03 11.91
C PHE A 155 -6.77 4.50 10.49
N ILE A 156 -6.35 5.31 9.53
CA ILE A 156 -6.10 4.90 8.15
C ILE A 156 -4.61 5.05 7.90
N ILE A 157 -3.96 3.98 7.48
CA ILE A 157 -2.51 3.95 7.29
C ILE A 157 -2.21 3.91 5.80
N ASN A 158 -1.53 4.94 5.29
CA ASN A 158 -1.04 5.01 3.93
C ASN A 158 0.47 4.72 3.90
N MET A 159 0.88 3.82 3.02
CA MET A 159 2.29 3.48 2.79
C MET A 159 2.52 3.19 1.32
N HIS A 160 3.76 3.39 0.85
CA HIS A 160 4.09 3.05 -0.53
C HIS A 160 4.36 1.54 -0.69
N ILE A 161 5.37 1.04 0.03
CA ILE A 161 5.71 -0.38 0.07
C ILE A 161 5.02 -0.99 1.28
N PHE A 162 4.27 -2.07 1.10
CA PHE A 162 3.61 -2.80 2.18
C PHE A 162 4.43 -4.04 2.61
N PRO A 163 4.22 -4.61 3.81
CA PRO A 163 4.97 -5.78 4.26
C PRO A 163 4.61 -7.04 3.48
N GLY A 164 5.50 -8.05 3.53
CA GLY A 164 5.29 -9.35 2.91
C GLY A 164 6.13 -9.58 1.66
N MET A 165 5.69 -10.57 0.88
CA MET A 165 6.35 -11.01 -0.34
C MET A 165 5.88 -10.19 -1.55
N TYR A 166 6.77 -9.98 -2.53
CA TYR A 166 6.43 -9.31 -3.80
C TYR A 166 6.61 -10.18 -5.03
N ASN A 167 7.53 -11.12 -4.96
CA ASN A 167 7.71 -12.13 -6.00
C ASN A 167 7.68 -13.51 -5.32
N PRO A 168 6.53 -14.19 -5.30
CA PRO A 168 6.40 -15.45 -4.59
C PRO A 168 7.20 -16.57 -5.27
N GLY A 169 7.32 -16.55 -6.60
CA GLY A 169 8.12 -17.50 -7.37
C GLY A 169 9.63 -17.39 -7.09
N ALA A 170 10.13 -16.18 -6.86
CA ALA A 170 11.52 -15.92 -6.49
C ALA A 170 11.76 -15.80 -4.98
N ARG A 171 10.71 -15.94 -4.15
CA ARG A 171 10.73 -15.77 -2.68
C ARG A 171 11.37 -14.44 -2.25
N GLN A 172 11.01 -13.36 -2.93
CA GLN A 172 11.52 -12.03 -2.63
C GLN A 172 10.52 -11.25 -1.77
N ARG A 173 11.03 -10.58 -0.74
CA ARG A 173 10.25 -9.80 0.23
C ARG A 173 10.47 -8.31 0.05
N PHE A 174 9.49 -7.53 0.48
CA PHE A 174 9.53 -6.08 0.42
C PHE A 174 10.45 -5.49 1.47
N TRP A 175 10.26 -5.91 2.71
CA TRP A 175 10.96 -5.36 3.86
C TRP A 175 11.92 -6.38 4.47
N LEU A 176 12.92 -5.88 5.20
CA LEU A 176 13.79 -6.72 6.03
C LEU A 176 12.95 -7.42 7.12
N ASP A 177 13.31 -8.65 7.48
CA ASP A 177 12.54 -9.47 8.46
C ASP A 177 12.35 -8.77 9.79
N GLU A 178 13.38 -8.08 10.29
CA GLU A 178 13.32 -7.37 11.56
C GLU A 178 12.15 -6.38 11.62
N PHE A 179 11.95 -5.61 10.54
CA PHE A 179 10.86 -4.63 10.47
C PHE A 179 9.53 -5.25 10.10
N THR A 180 9.53 -6.28 9.25
CA THR A 180 8.32 -7.06 8.96
C THR A 180 7.76 -7.66 10.24
N ASN A 181 8.60 -8.32 11.03
CA ASN A 181 8.21 -8.97 12.28
C ASN A 181 7.79 -7.94 13.32
N ARG A 182 8.53 -6.84 13.47
CA ARG A 182 8.18 -5.77 14.41
C ARG A 182 6.86 -5.09 14.04
N PHE A 183 6.64 -4.80 12.76
CA PHE A 183 5.37 -4.26 12.29
C PHE A 183 4.23 -5.24 12.53
N ASP A 184 4.43 -6.52 12.20
CA ASP A 184 3.44 -7.57 12.40
C ASP A 184 3.06 -7.74 13.88
N ASP A 185 4.03 -7.69 14.81
CA ASP A 185 3.76 -7.68 16.26
C ASP A 185 2.89 -6.48 16.67
N ILE A 186 3.18 -5.28 16.16
CA ILE A 186 2.37 -4.08 16.41
C ILE A 186 0.95 -4.27 15.86
N MET A 187 0.80 -4.85 14.65
CA MET A 187 -0.52 -5.10 14.05
C MET A 187 -1.31 -6.17 14.82
N LEU A 188 -0.65 -7.23 15.29
CA LEU A 188 -1.29 -8.25 16.10
C LEU A 188 -1.86 -7.66 17.40
N GLN A 189 -1.15 -6.69 17.99
CA GLN A 189 -1.56 -6.05 19.23
C GLN A 189 -2.58 -4.92 19.04
N TYR A 190 -2.39 -4.07 18.02
CA TYR A 190 -3.14 -2.81 17.86
C TYR A 190 -3.87 -2.66 16.52
N GLY A 191 -3.83 -3.67 15.64
CA GLY A 191 -4.45 -3.62 14.30
C GLY A 191 -5.96 -3.37 14.32
N HIS A 192 -6.64 -3.71 15.42
CA HIS A 192 -8.04 -3.40 15.66
C HIS A 192 -8.37 -1.89 15.75
N LYS A 193 -7.35 -1.03 15.86
CA LYS A 193 -7.49 0.44 15.79
C LYS A 193 -7.30 0.97 14.37
N VAL A 194 -7.05 0.11 13.38
CA VAL A 194 -6.81 0.51 11.99
C VAL A 194 -7.93 -0.03 11.11
N ILE A 195 -8.68 0.88 10.48
CA ILE A 195 -9.85 0.54 9.65
C ILE A 195 -9.48 0.34 8.18
N LEU A 196 -8.33 0.86 7.75
CA LEU A 196 -7.81 0.66 6.39
C LEU A 196 -6.29 0.80 6.37
N PHE A 197 -5.63 -0.20 5.81
CA PHE A 197 -4.27 -0.07 5.31
C PHE A 197 -4.31 0.07 3.79
N ASN A 198 -3.67 1.11 3.28
CA ASN A 198 -3.48 1.34 1.87
C ASN A 198 -1.99 1.27 1.51
N GLY A 199 -1.62 0.24 0.76
CA GLY A 199 -0.31 0.06 0.13
C GLY A 199 -0.34 0.40 -1.36
N ALA A 200 0.83 0.42 -1.99
CA ALA A 200 1.00 0.65 -3.43
C ALA A 200 2.17 -0.18 -3.99
N HIS A 201 3.03 0.42 -4.81
CA HIS A 201 4.30 -0.13 -5.30
C HIS A 201 4.25 -1.29 -6.32
N VAL A 202 3.23 -2.16 -6.29
CA VAL A 202 3.11 -3.29 -7.24
C VAL A 202 2.28 -2.99 -8.48
N HIS A 203 1.78 -1.76 -8.61
CA HIS A 203 1.02 -1.22 -9.76
C HIS A 203 -0.36 -1.85 -10.05
N ILE A 204 -0.70 -2.95 -9.41
CA ILE A 204 -1.97 -3.65 -9.56
C ILE A 204 -2.82 -3.48 -8.32
N ALA A 205 -4.15 -3.54 -8.45
CA ALA A 205 -5.01 -3.63 -7.28
C ALA A 205 -4.71 -4.95 -6.56
N ASP A 206 -4.76 -5.00 -5.25
CA ASP A 206 -4.53 -6.25 -4.53
C ASP A 206 -5.11 -6.23 -3.12
N VAL A 207 -5.23 -7.40 -2.51
CA VAL A 207 -5.62 -7.54 -1.11
C VAL A 207 -4.65 -8.47 -0.38
N ARG A 208 -4.30 -8.11 0.85
CA ARG A 208 -3.50 -8.94 1.77
C ARG A 208 -4.27 -9.11 3.06
N ALA A 209 -4.16 -10.28 3.69
CA ALA A 209 -4.60 -10.48 5.06
C ALA A 209 -3.49 -11.16 5.86
N SER A 210 -3.52 -11.02 7.18
CA SER A 210 -2.76 -11.88 8.07
C SER A 210 -3.60 -12.27 9.27
N TRP A 211 -3.32 -13.46 9.77
CA TRP A 211 -4.12 -14.13 10.77
C TRP A 211 -3.26 -14.98 11.69
N VAL A 212 -3.80 -15.25 12.87
CA VAL A 212 -3.23 -16.19 13.83
C VAL A 212 -4.25 -17.26 14.18
N GLU A 213 -3.78 -18.42 14.62
CA GLU A 213 -4.65 -19.41 15.22
C GLU A 213 -5.20 -18.89 16.55
N ASP A 214 -6.52 -18.93 16.67
CA ASP A 214 -7.25 -18.62 17.88
C ASP A 214 -7.94 -19.89 18.36
N TYR A 215 -7.45 -20.40 19.49
CA TYR A 215 -7.97 -21.60 20.13
C TYR A 215 -9.19 -21.30 21.01
N GLY A 216 -9.58 -20.03 21.20
CA GLY A 216 -10.76 -19.62 21.97
C GLY A 216 -10.69 -19.85 23.48
N SER A 217 -10.05 -20.93 23.94
CA SER A 217 -9.76 -21.23 25.34
C SER A 217 -8.42 -21.94 25.52
N VAL A 218 -7.85 -21.86 26.74
CA VAL A 218 -6.64 -22.62 27.10
C VAL A 218 -6.89 -24.13 27.02
N GLN A 219 -8.13 -24.59 27.28
CA GLN A 219 -8.46 -26.01 27.21
C GLN A 219 -8.43 -26.56 25.78
N ASP A 220 -8.85 -25.75 24.81
CA ASP A 220 -8.85 -26.08 23.39
C ASP A 220 -7.41 -26.10 22.85
N LEU A 221 -6.57 -25.13 23.26
CA LEU A 221 -5.12 -25.12 23.00
C LEU A 221 -4.43 -26.39 23.52
N LEU A 222 -4.71 -26.78 24.76
CA LEU A 222 -4.08 -27.96 25.38
C LEU A 222 -4.50 -29.29 24.75
N LYS A 223 -5.62 -29.30 24.01
CA LYS A 223 -6.16 -30.49 23.34
C LYS A 223 -5.86 -30.52 21.85
N ASP A 224 -5.32 -29.43 21.30
CA ASP A 224 -5.20 -29.24 19.85
C ASP A 224 -6.56 -29.46 19.14
N GLU A 225 -7.65 -29.06 19.81
CA GLU A 225 -9.01 -29.21 19.33
C GLU A 225 -9.58 -27.81 19.03
N ARG A 226 -9.96 -27.57 17.77
CA ARG A 226 -10.63 -26.35 17.27
C ARG A 226 -9.79 -25.06 17.39
N SER A 227 -8.81 -24.90 16.51
CA SER A 227 -8.34 -23.56 16.14
C SER A 227 -9.31 -22.94 15.12
N THR A 228 -9.61 -21.65 15.31
CA THR A 228 -10.20 -20.78 14.29
C THR A 228 -9.14 -19.80 13.82
N LYS A 229 -9.24 -19.29 12.59
CA LYS A 229 -8.35 -18.21 12.15
C LYS A 229 -8.92 -16.90 12.65
N ARG A 230 -8.11 -16.10 13.36
CA ARG A 230 -8.43 -14.72 13.71
C ARG A 230 -7.56 -13.78 12.89
N ALA A 231 -8.17 -13.09 11.94
CA ALA A 231 -7.48 -12.06 11.17
C ALA A 231 -7.23 -10.80 12.01
N TYR A 232 -6.10 -10.13 11.79
CA TYR A 232 -5.72 -8.91 12.52
C TYR A 232 -5.15 -7.81 11.62
N PHE A 233 -4.87 -8.11 10.36
CA PHE A 233 -4.36 -7.16 9.37
C PHE A 233 -5.03 -7.41 8.03
N ALA A 234 -5.45 -6.34 7.35
CA ALA A 234 -5.86 -6.37 5.95
C ALA A 234 -5.37 -5.13 5.21
N ASN A 235 -4.65 -5.34 4.11
CA ASN A 235 -4.12 -4.27 3.28
C ASN A 235 -4.75 -4.28 1.90
N PHE A 236 -5.33 -3.14 1.55
CA PHE A 236 -5.70 -2.85 0.18
C PHE A 236 -4.47 -2.29 -0.53
N VAL A 237 -4.20 -2.78 -1.73
CA VAL A 237 -3.13 -2.23 -2.57
C VAL A 237 -3.79 -1.47 -3.70
N SER A 238 -3.52 -0.18 -3.78
CA SER A 238 -4.07 0.67 -4.83
C SER A 238 -3.36 0.43 -6.16
N PRO A 239 -4.11 0.37 -7.29
CA PRO A 239 -3.51 0.26 -8.61
C PRO A 239 -2.73 1.52 -8.97
N ALA A 240 -1.77 1.40 -9.90
CA ALA A 240 -1.04 2.55 -10.42
C ALA A 240 -1.75 3.18 -11.63
N ILE A 241 -1.55 4.48 -11.80
CA ILE A 241 -1.88 5.19 -13.04
C ILE A 241 -0.93 4.77 -14.17
N SER A 242 0.33 4.41 -13.85
CA SER A 242 1.30 3.98 -14.86
C SER A 242 1.00 2.55 -15.36
N PRO A 243 0.88 2.33 -16.67
CA PRO A 243 0.68 1.00 -17.26
C PRO A 243 2.01 0.29 -17.58
N VAL A 244 3.14 0.71 -16.98
CA VAL A 244 4.48 0.22 -17.34
C VAL A 244 4.64 -1.30 -17.19
N TYR A 245 3.84 -1.93 -16.31
CA TYR A 245 3.80 -3.38 -16.12
C TYR A 245 2.56 -4.03 -16.74
N LEU A 246 2.06 -3.45 -17.84
CA LEU A 246 0.94 -3.98 -18.64
C LEU A 246 -0.40 -4.07 -17.89
N ASN A 247 -0.50 -3.47 -16.70
CA ASN A 247 -1.78 -3.20 -16.04
C ASN A 247 -2.50 -2.04 -16.74
N ASN A 248 -3.83 -2.02 -16.64
CA ASN A 248 -4.57 -0.81 -17.01
C ASN A 248 -4.30 0.30 -15.97
N PRO A 249 -4.19 1.58 -16.38
CA PRO A 249 -4.13 2.71 -15.44
C PRO A 249 -5.33 2.70 -14.52
N GLY A 250 -5.12 2.82 -13.21
CA GLY A 250 -6.22 2.81 -12.25
C GLY A 250 -6.04 3.71 -11.04
N PHE A 251 -7.15 3.93 -10.35
CA PHE A 251 -7.23 4.55 -9.03
C PHE A 251 -8.34 3.88 -8.22
N SER A 252 -8.36 4.10 -6.91
CA SER A 252 -9.33 3.51 -5.99
C SER A 252 -10.11 4.59 -5.24
N MET A 253 -11.33 4.23 -4.83
CA MET A 253 -12.22 5.02 -4.00
C MET A 253 -12.75 4.15 -2.88
N PHE A 254 -12.98 4.76 -1.72
CA PHE A 254 -13.58 4.10 -0.57
C PHE A 254 -14.36 5.13 0.24
N ASP A 255 -15.41 4.67 0.90
CA ASP A 255 -16.24 5.48 1.78
C ASP A 255 -16.00 5.09 3.24
N ILE A 256 -15.94 6.10 4.12
CA ILE A 256 -15.84 5.89 5.57
C ILE A 256 -17.16 6.30 6.22
N GLU A 257 -17.75 5.42 7.01
CA GLU A 257 -18.85 5.78 7.90
C GLU A 257 -18.29 6.18 9.27
N GLU A 258 -18.27 7.48 9.59
CA GLU A 258 -17.67 8.00 10.84
C GLU A 258 -18.46 7.67 12.12
N ASP A 259 -19.70 7.18 11.98
CA ASP A 259 -20.51 6.75 13.12
C ASP A 259 -20.18 5.31 13.51
N GLU A 260 -20.04 4.42 12.53
CA GLU A 260 -19.65 3.02 12.75
C GLU A 260 -18.13 2.81 12.78
N MET A 261 -17.38 3.80 12.30
CA MET A 261 -15.93 3.77 12.13
C MET A 261 -15.48 2.61 11.23
N LYS A 262 -16.12 2.48 10.06
CA LYS A 262 -15.89 1.38 9.12
C LYS A 262 -15.72 1.89 7.70
N VAL A 263 -15.06 1.06 6.89
CA VAL A 263 -15.00 1.21 5.43
C VAL A 263 -15.91 0.13 4.84
N HIS A 264 -17.01 0.52 4.20
CA HIS A 264 -17.99 -0.43 3.66
C HIS A 264 -17.48 -1.09 2.38
N ASN A 265 -17.14 -0.27 1.38
CA ASN A 265 -16.76 -0.77 0.07
C ASN A 265 -15.53 -0.04 -0.45
N ILE A 266 -14.75 -0.76 -1.25
CA ILE A 266 -13.67 -0.19 -2.06
C ILE A 266 -14.02 -0.45 -3.51
N THR A 267 -13.97 0.60 -4.32
CA THR A 267 -14.11 0.52 -5.78
C THR A 267 -12.78 0.87 -6.44
N ALA A 268 -12.33 0.05 -7.38
CA ALA A 268 -11.19 0.37 -8.23
C ALA A 268 -11.67 0.73 -9.63
N HIS A 269 -11.24 1.88 -10.15
CA HIS A 269 -11.57 2.36 -11.48
C HIS A 269 -10.34 2.25 -12.38
N PHE A 270 -10.53 1.69 -13.57
CA PHE A 270 -9.47 1.44 -14.54
C PHE A 270 -9.81 2.04 -15.89
N LEU A 271 -8.85 2.74 -16.48
CA LEU A 271 -8.89 3.15 -17.87
C LEU A 271 -8.60 1.93 -18.74
N GLU A 272 -9.56 1.52 -19.57
CA GLU A 272 -9.35 0.46 -20.55
C GLU A 272 -8.44 0.99 -21.68
N LEU A 273 -7.12 0.84 -21.51
CA LEU A 273 -6.12 1.55 -22.32
C LEU A 273 -6.24 1.19 -23.80
N ASP A 274 -6.31 -0.11 -24.11
CA ASP A 274 -6.44 -0.59 -25.49
C ASP A 274 -7.75 -0.16 -26.14
N ARG A 275 -8.87 -0.25 -25.42
CA ARG A 275 -10.18 0.16 -25.94
C ARG A 275 -10.26 1.67 -26.15
N THR A 276 -9.68 2.45 -25.23
CA THR A 276 -9.57 3.90 -25.36
C THR A 276 -8.75 4.27 -26.59
N PHE A 277 -7.61 3.63 -26.81
CA PHE A 277 -6.75 3.87 -27.98
C PHE A 277 -7.41 3.49 -29.31
N GLN A 278 -8.20 2.42 -29.32
CA GLN A 278 -8.91 1.93 -30.49
C GLN A 278 -10.25 2.66 -30.74
N SER A 279 -10.76 3.40 -29.76
CA SER A 279 -12.03 4.11 -29.86
C SER A 279 -11.98 5.22 -30.92
N LYS A 280 -13.08 5.37 -31.68
CA LYS A 280 -13.20 6.47 -32.63
C LYS A 280 -13.45 7.77 -31.87
N GLY A 281 -12.55 8.74 -32.00
CA GLY A 281 -12.69 10.05 -31.37
C GLY A 281 -12.09 10.15 -29.97
N HIS A 282 -11.28 9.18 -29.54
CA HIS A 282 -10.60 9.18 -28.24
C HIS A 282 -11.57 9.19 -27.05
N GLU A 283 -12.62 8.36 -27.14
CA GLU A 283 -13.51 8.14 -26.01
C GLU A 283 -12.72 7.44 -24.89
N VAL A 284 -12.72 8.05 -23.71
CA VAL A 284 -12.06 7.52 -22.53
C VAL A 284 -12.96 6.48 -21.90
N VAL A 285 -12.57 5.21 -22.00
CA VAL A 285 -13.39 4.07 -21.56
C VAL A 285 -12.93 3.62 -20.18
N PHE A 286 -13.82 3.69 -19.18
CA PHE A 286 -13.55 3.20 -17.84
C PHE A 286 -14.30 1.90 -17.54
N HIS A 287 -13.61 1.00 -16.84
CA HIS A 287 -14.18 -0.13 -16.13
C HIS A 287 -14.03 0.10 -14.63
N SER A 288 -14.99 -0.36 -13.82
CA SER A 288 -14.95 -0.26 -12.37
C SER A 288 -15.17 -1.63 -11.76
N ILE A 289 -14.43 -1.91 -10.70
CA ILE A 289 -14.49 -3.15 -9.93
C ILE A 289 -14.97 -2.77 -8.55
N ASP A 290 -16.19 -3.18 -8.25
CA ASP A 290 -16.80 -3.09 -6.94
C ASP A 290 -16.46 -4.36 -6.16
N PHE A 291 -15.68 -4.23 -5.07
CA PHE A 291 -15.19 -5.41 -4.35
C PHE A 291 -16.32 -6.14 -3.59
N ALA A 292 -17.38 -5.43 -3.20
CA ALA A 292 -18.56 -6.04 -2.62
C ALA A 292 -19.29 -6.89 -3.67
N GLU A 293 -19.54 -6.35 -4.85
CA GLU A 293 -20.26 -7.08 -5.91
C GLU A 293 -19.45 -8.22 -6.51
N GLU A 294 -18.17 -8.02 -6.79
CA GLU A 294 -17.32 -8.98 -7.50
C GLU A 294 -16.78 -10.10 -6.60
N PHE A 295 -16.54 -9.78 -5.33
CA PHE A 295 -15.85 -10.69 -4.41
C PHE A 295 -16.61 -10.94 -3.10
N GLY A 296 -17.74 -10.27 -2.86
CA GLY A 296 -18.47 -10.37 -1.60
C GLY A 296 -17.66 -9.81 -0.43
N ILE A 297 -16.93 -8.72 -0.65
CA ILE A 297 -16.23 -7.95 0.38
C ILE A 297 -17.08 -6.69 0.64
N ASP A 298 -18.15 -6.84 1.40
CA ASP A 298 -19.17 -5.83 1.69
C ASP A 298 -18.86 -4.94 2.91
N GLU A 299 -17.82 -5.32 3.66
CA GLU A 299 -17.16 -4.52 4.68
C GLU A 299 -15.65 -4.77 4.59
N TRP A 300 -14.84 -3.70 4.57
CA TRP A 300 -13.40 -3.82 4.63
C TRP A 300 -12.95 -4.10 6.08
N SER A 301 -12.71 -5.38 6.37
CA SER A 301 -12.13 -5.83 7.64
C SER A 301 -11.11 -6.94 7.43
N PRO A 302 -10.15 -7.14 8.35
CA PRO A 302 -9.24 -8.29 8.29
C PRO A 302 -9.95 -9.63 8.10
N GLN A 303 -11.08 -9.83 8.80
CA GLN A 303 -11.81 -11.09 8.72
C GLN A 303 -12.51 -11.26 7.37
N THR A 304 -13.15 -10.21 6.84
CA THR A 304 -13.82 -10.28 5.53
C THR A 304 -12.83 -10.60 4.40
N ILE A 305 -11.63 -10.01 4.46
CA ILE A 305 -10.58 -10.30 3.47
C ILE A 305 -10.07 -11.73 3.61
N LEU A 306 -9.88 -12.22 4.84
CA LEU A 306 -9.49 -13.61 5.06
C LEU A 306 -10.57 -14.59 4.56
N ASP A 307 -11.85 -14.32 4.84
CA ASP A 307 -12.97 -15.14 4.39
C ASP A 307 -13.08 -15.14 2.85
N PHE A 308 -12.79 -14.02 2.19
CA PHE A 308 -12.62 -13.98 0.74
C PHE A 308 -11.47 -14.88 0.26
N MET A 309 -10.30 -14.80 0.90
CA MET A 309 -9.15 -15.63 0.53
C MET A 309 -9.42 -17.12 0.71
N ASP A 310 -10.08 -17.52 1.80
CA ASP A 310 -10.45 -18.91 2.06
C ASP A 310 -11.49 -19.41 1.03
N ARG A 311 -12.43 -18.57 0.58
CA ARG A 311 -13.34 -18.90 -0.53
C ARG A 311 -12.60 -19.07 -1.84
N ALA A 312 -11.79 -18.08 -2.21
CA ALA A 312 -11.02 -18.11 -3.46
C ALA A 312 -10.04 -19.29 -3.50
N GLN A 313 -9.50 -19.71 -2.35
CA GLN A 313 -8.64 -20.90 -2.24
C GLN A 313 -9.31 -22.20 -2.69
N ASN A 314 -10.63 -22.28 -2.58
CA ASN A 314 -11.40 -23.47 -2.90
C ASN A 314 -12.27 -23.29 -4.17
N ASP A 315 -12.11 -22.17 -4.88
CA ASP A 315 -12.87 -21.82 -6.08
C ASP A 315 -11.94 -21.21 -7.13
N ASP A 316 -11.50 -22.06 -8.06
CA ASP A 316 -10.57 -21.67 -9.13
C ASP A 316 -11.15 -20.55 -10.04
N GLU A 317 -12.47 -20.51 -10.25
CA GLU A 317 -13.10 -19.47 -11.06
C GLU A 317 -13.14 -18.12 -10.33
N LEU A 318 -13.43 -18.14 -9.02
CA LEU A 318 -13.33 -16.93 -8.18
C LEU A 318 -11.88 -16.41 -8.12
N PHE A 319 -10.90 -17.31 -7.96
CA PHE A 319 -9.50 -16.92 -7.94
C PHE A 319 -9.06 -16.32 -9.28
N LYS A 320 -9.38 -16.99 -10.40
CA LYS A 320 -9.08 -16.49 -11.75
C LYS A 320 -9.75 -15.14 -12.02
N ARG A 321 -11.02 -14.97 -11.64
CA ARG A 321 -11.72 -13.68 -11.71
C ARG A 321 -10.95 -12.60 -10.95
N PHE A 322 -10.52 -12.87 -9.72
CA PHE A 322 -9.74 -11.93 -8.92
C PHE A 322 -8.44 -11.53 -9.64
N LEU A 323 -7.69 -12.49 -10.19
CA LEU A 323 -6.45 -12.25 -10.93
C LEU A 323 -6.65 -11.38 -12.19
N ILE A 324 -7.72 -11.60 -12.95
CA ILE A 324 -8.00 -10.79 -14.15
C ILE A 324 -8.39 -9.37 -13.76
N LEU A 325 -9.36 -9.24 -12.85
CA LEU A 325 -9.93 -7.95 -12.48
C LEU A 325 -8.91 -7.07 -11.77
N LYS A 326 -8.05 -7.63 -10.91
CA LYS A 326 -7.08 -6.82 -10.15
C LYS A 326 -6.01 -6.13 -11.03
N LEU A 327 -5.81 -6.58 -12.27
CA LEU A 327 -4.98 -5.94 -13.29
C LEU A 327 -5.71 -4.79 -14.04
N GLY A 328 -7.02 -4.65 -13.82
CA GLY A 328 -7.89 -3.71 -14.51
C GLY A 328 -8.43 -4.22 -15.84
N PHE A 329 -8.31 -5.53 -16.13
CA PHE A 329 -8.93 -6.16 -17.30
C PHE A 329 -10.35 -6.60 -17.00
N ARG A 330 -11.15 -6.80 -18.04
CA ARG A 330 -12.48 -7.41 -17.95
C ARG A 330 -12.39 -8.91 -18.13
N LEU A 331 -13.44 -9.63 -17.71
CA LEU A 331 -13.49 -11.10 -17.83
C LEU A 331 -13.46 -11.62 -19.27
N ASP A 332 -13.86 -10.82 -20.25
CA ASP A 332 -13.74 -11.14 -21.67
C ASP A 332 -12.31 -10.93 -22.22
N GLN A 333 -11.36 -10.53 -21.38
CA GLN A 333 -9.94 -10.31 -21.69
C GLN A 333 -9.03 -11.24 -20.87
N GLU A 334 -9.48 -12.47 -20.63
CA GLU A 334 -8.76 -13.47 -19.83
C GLU A 334 -7.37 -13.77 -20.42
N GLU A 335 -7.25 -13.96 -21.73
CA GLU A 335 -5.98 -14.31 -22.38
C GLU A 335 -4.92 -13.20 -22.23
N GLU A 336 -5.33 -11.94 -22.38
CA GLU A 336 -4.46 -10.78 -22.19
C GLU A 336 -3.99 -10.68 -20.74
N ALA A 337 -4.90 -10.82 -19.78
CA ALA A 337 -4.57 -10.76 -18.35
C ALA A 337 -3.60 -11.88 -17.93
N LEU A 338 -3.81 -13.11 -18.40
CA LEU A 338 -2.93 -14.24 -18.10
C LEU A 338 -1.53 -14.05 -18.73
N THR A 339 -1.46 -13.48 -19.93
CA THR A 339 -0.19 -13.15 -20.59
C THR A 339 0.63 -12.14 -19.79
N VAL A 340 0.00 -11.17 -19.12
CA VAL A 340 0.70 -10.25 -18.21
C VAL A 340 1.40 -11.00 -17.08
N TYR A 341 0.70 -11.94 -16.45
CA TYR A 341 1.29 -12.72 -15.36
C TYR A 341 2.46 -13.61 -15.80
N GLU A 342 2.39 -14.20 -16.99
CA GLU A 342 3.49 -14.95 -17.58
C GLU A 342 4.70 -14.05 -17.87
N ASN A 343 4.47 -12.87 -18.47
CA ASN A 343 5.53 -11.92 -18.82
C ASN A 343 6.24 -11.35 -17.58
N LEU A 344 5.50 -11.13 -16.50
CA LEU A 344 6.05 -10.63 -15.24
C LEU A 344 6.64 -11.76 -14.37
N ASN A 345 6.56 -13.02 -14.82
CA ASN A 345 6.94 -14.20 -14.05
C ASN A 345 6.31 -14.19 -12.63
N MET A 346 5.08 -13.67 -12.56
CA MET A 346 4.33 -13.50 -11.32
C MET A 346 3.48 -14.71 -11.03
N ILE A 347 2.88 -15.33 -12.07
CA ILE A 347 2.05 -16.53 -11.94
C ILE A 347 2.53 -17.67 -12.82
N ASP A 348 2.78 -18.82 -12.19
CA ASP A 348 2.86 -20.10 -12.89
C ASP A 348 1.56 -20.87 -12.65
N PHE A 349 0.60 -20.71 -13.58
CA PHE A 349 -0.69 -21.41 -13.52
C PHE A 349 -0.55 -22.94 -13.63
N SER A 350 0.63 -23.45 -14.01
CA SER A 350 0.92 -24.87 -14.04
C SER A 350 1.45 -25.42 -12.70
N ASN A 351 1.90 -24.54 -11.79
CA ASN A 351 2.45 -24.91 -10.49
C ASN A 351 1.69 -24.27 -9.31
N ASN A 352 0.98 -25.13 -8.60
CA ASN A 352 0.60 -25.04 -7.19
C ASN A 352 0.04 -23.67 -6.70
N ASN A 353 -1.29 -23.52 -6.78
CA ASN A 353 -2.07 -22.43 -6.17
C ASN A 353 -1.64 -22.07 -4.74
N ARG A 354 -1.08 -23.03 -3.99
CA ARG A 354 -0.57 -22.83 -2.63
C ARG A 354 0.42 -21.68 -2.49
N ILE A 355 1.36 -21.51 -3.43
CA ILE A 355 2.35 -20.42 -3.37
C ILE A 355 1.63 -19.06 -3.31
N TYR A 356 0.56 -18.91 -4.10
CA TYR A 356 -0.26 -17.70 -4.13
C TYR A 356 -1.07 -17.52 -2.84
N TRP A 357 -1.66 -18.59 -2.31
CA TRP A 357 -2.41 -18.51 -1.05
C TRP A 357 -1.53 -18.10 0.12
N CYS A 358 -0.33 -18.67 0.21
CA CYS A 358 0.65 -18.27 1.22
C CYS A 358 1.05 -16.80 1.04
N PHE A 359 1.26 -16.38 -0.20
CA PHE A 359 1.63 -15.00 -0.55
C PHE A 359 0.57 -13.97 -0.13
N PHE A 360 -0.71 -14.30 -0.20
CA PHE A 360 -1.78 -13.39 0.19
C PHE A 360 -2.03 -13.33 1.70
N GLN A 361 -1.69 -14.39 2.44
CA GLN A 361 -2.06 -14.57 3.84
C GLN A 361 -0.93 -14.34 4.86
N TYR A 362 0.33 -14.24 4.43
CA TYR A 362 1.46 -14.16 5.35
C TYR A 362 2.41 -13.00 5.03
N MET A 363 2.61 -12.13 6.03
CA MET A 363 3.63 -11.09 5.99
C MET A 363 5.03 -11.64 6.30
N ARG A 364 5.17 -12.49 7.32
CA ARG A 364 6.48 -13.01 7.74
C ARG A 364 7.02 -14.04 6.76
N ALA A 365 8.33 -13.95 6.49
CA ALA A 365 9.01 -14.90 5.62
C ALA A 365 8.95 -16.35 6.15
N GLU A 366 9.07 -16.52 7.46
CA GLU A 366 9.02 -17.84 8.10
C GLU A 366 7.66 -18.52 7.95
N ASP A 367 6.56 -17.77 8.13
CA ASP A 367 5.20 -18.29 8.00
C ASP A 367 4.85 -18.58 6.55
N TYR A 368 5.24 -17.69 5.62
CA TYR A 368 5.14 -17.94 4.19
C TYR A 368 5.88 -19.23 3.81
N ASP A 369 7.11 -19.39 4.28
CA ASP A 369 7.93 -20.56 3.99
C ASP A 369 7.37 -21.85 4.56
N ALA A 370 6.81 -21.80 5.78
CA ALA A 370 6.13 -22.94 6.39
C ALA A 370 4.86 -23.30 5.60
N CYS A 371 4.06 -22.30 5.22
CA CYS A 371 2.88 -22.48 4.42
C CYS A 371 3.21 -23.14 3.08
N VAL A 372 4.23 -22.67 2.34
CA VAL A 372 4.60 -23.22 1.03
C VAL A 372 5.11 -24.67 1.12
N LYS A 373 5.76 -25.05 2.23
CA LYS A 373 6.35 -26.39 2.44
C LYS A 373 5.38 -27.46 2.90
N GLY A 374 4.34 -27.09 3.65
CA GLY A 374 3.32 -28.05 4.07
C GLY A 374 2.56 -28.59 2.87
#